data_AF-F6HWL5-F1
#
_entry.id   AF-F6HWL5-F1
#
_cell.length_a   1.000
_cell.length_b   1.000
_cell.length_c   1.000
_cell.angle_alpha   90.00
_cell.angle_beta   90.00
_cell.angle_gamma   90.00
#
_symmetry.space_group_name_H-M   'P 1'
#
loop_
_entity.id
_entity.type
_entity.pdbx_description
1 polymer ?
#
loop_
_entity_poly.entity_id
_entity_poly.type
_entity_poly.pdbx_seq_one_letter_code
_entity_poly.pdbx_strand_id
1 'polypeptide(L)'
;MWHRGWLWSLAILLLAALSAESSQTLTGKEKSVVFLSPEFVLGPGSVVNRYYQNVNLPRGHIALKNFNAEVVDEARLPVPLQETYLHHWVIERYYQRKGVEAPEHSSIKEARNPEFITVRNSGICQSNVLGQYFWPWI
;
A
#
# COMPACT_ATOMS: atom_id res chain seq x y z
N MET A 1 -6.55 32.14 -47.91
CA MET A 1 -5.89 30.86 -47.55
C MET A 1 -5.11 30.93 -46.22
N TRP A 2 -5.42 31.85 -45.29
CA TRP A 2 -4.65 32.02 -44.03
C TRP A 2 -5.34 31.47 -42.76
N HIS A 3 -6.67 31.29 -42.77
CA HIS A 3 -7.44 30.88 -41.59
C HIS A 3 -7.26 29.41 -41.17
N ARG A 4 -6.79 28.54 -42.07
CA ARG A 4 -6.70 27.11 -41.79
C ARG A 4 -5.49 26.76 -40.91
N GLY A 5 -4.37 27.49 -41.05
CA GLY A 5 -3.17 27.27 -40.23
C GLY A 5 -3.38 27.60 -38.75
N TRP A 6 -4.16 28.65 -38.46
CA TRP A 6 -4.46 29.05 -37.09
C TRP A 6 -5.26 27.98 -36.34
N LEU A 7 -6.24 27.35 -36.99
CA LEU A 7 -7.01 26.26 -36.38
C LEU A 7 -6.14 25.05 -36.01
N TRP A 8 -5.15 24.72 -36.84
CA TRP A 8 -4.18 23.66 -36.52
C TRP A 8 -3.25 24.05 -35.37
N SER A 9 -2.77 25.29 -35.34
CA SER A 9 -1.97 25.80 -34.22
C SER A 9 -2.77 25.80 -32.90
N LEU A 10 -4.05 26.18 -32.94
CA LEU A 10 -4.95 26.12 -31.78
C LEU A 10 -5.19 24.67 -31.34
N ALA A 11 -5.40 23.75 -32.27
CA ALA A 11 -5.58 22.33 -31.97
C ALA A 11 -4.32 21.71 -31.32
N ILE A 12 -3.13 22.05 -31.83
CA ILE A 12 -1.85 21.60 -31.26
C ILE A 12 -1.64 22.20 -29.86
N LEU A 13 -1.95 23.49 -29.67
CA LEU A 13 -1.89 24.13 -28.34
C LEU A 13 -2.89 23.51 -27.36
N LEU A 14 -4.10 23.16 -27.83
CA LEU A 14 -5.09 22.45 -27.00
C LEU A 14 -4.58 21.05 -26.64
N LEU A 15 -4.08 20.27 -27.60
CA LEU A 15 -3.51 18.95 -27.31
C LEU A 15 -2.33 19.04 -26.35
N ALA A 16 -1.45 20.03 -26.52
CA ALA A 16 -0.33 20.27 -25.62
C ALA A 16 -0.81 20.64 -24.20
N ALA A 17 -1.82 21.50 -24.08
CA ALA A 17 -2.41 21.89 -22.81
C ALA A 17 -3.13 20.72 -22.11
N LEU A 18 -3.86 19.88 -22.85
CA LEU A 18 -4.49 18.67 -22.31
C LEU A 18 -3.43 17.61 -21.91
N SER A 19 -2.31 17.52 -22.63
CA SER A 19 -1.20 16.64 -22.25
C SER A 19 -0.35 17.17 -21.09
N ALA A 20 -0.48 18.46 -20.75
CA ALA A 20 0.21 19.10 -19.64
C ALA A 20 -0.48 18.86 -18.28
N GLU A 21 -1.57 18.08 -18.24
CA GLU A 21 -2.20 17.72 -16.99
C GLU A 21 -1.34 16.72 -16.18
N SER A 22 -0.87 17.23 -15.05
CA SER A 22 -0.45 16.53 -13.83
C SER A 22 1.05 16.25 -13.62
N SER A 23 1.91 17.22 -13.91
CA SER A 23 2.95 17.54 -12.90
C SER A 23 2.38 18.57 -11.93
N GLN A 24 1.27 18.22 -11.27
CA GLN A 24 1.01 18.86 -9.99
C GLN A 24 2.17 18.40 -9.12
N THR A 25 3.14 19.27 -8.89
CA THR A 25 4.12 19.12 -7.82
C THR A 25 3.28 18.82 -6.59
N LEU A 26 3.26 17.54 -6.22
CA LEU A 26 2.52 17.04 -5.09
C LEU A 26 3.17 17.71 -3.89
N THR A 27 2.67 18.89 -3.53
CA THR A 27 2.85 19.51 -2.21
C THR A 27 2.08 18.68 -1.17
N GLY A 28 2.08 17.36 -1.34
CA GLY A 28 1.50 16.40 -0.44
C GLY A 28 2.34 16.46 0.80
N LYS A 29 1.76 16.98 1.89
CA LYS A 29 2.31 16.81 3.23
C LYS A 29 2.64 15.33 3.42
N GLU A 30 3.91 15.04 3.66
CA GLU A 30 4.34 13.72 4.09
C GLU A 30 3.56 13.35 5.36
N LYS A 31 2.91 12.19 5.35
CA LYS A 31 2.19 11.66 6.49
C LYS A 31 2.92 10.42 6.97
N SER A 32 3.14 10.35 8.28
CA SER A 32 3.68 9.17 8.94
C SER A 32 2.60 8.58 9.85
N VAL A 33 2.54 7.26 9.90
CA VAL A 33 1.66 6.50 10.80
C VAL A 33 2.46 5.33 11.35
N VAL A 34 2.28 5.06 12.64
CA VAL A 34 2.85 3.90 13.33
C VAL A 34 1.69 3.02 13.77
N PHE A 35 1.81 1.72 13.52
CA PHE A 35 0.81 0.72 13.88
C PHE A 35 1.48 -0.34 14.75
N LEU A 36 0.81 -0.73 15.84
CA LEU A 36 1.20 -1.85 16.69
C LEU A 36 0.21 -2.98 16.43
N SER A 37 0.72 -4.17 16.09
CA SER A 37 -0.15 -5.33 15.89
C SER A 37 -0.68 -5.85 17.23
N PRO A 38 -1.77 -6.64 17.21
CA PRO A 38 -2.05 -7.58 18.27
C PRO A 38 -0.82 -8.44 18.60
N GLU A 39 -0.75 -8.87 19.85
CA GLU A 39 0.31 -9.76 20.33
C GLU A 39 0.24 -11.12 19.63
N PHE A 40 1.40 -11.74 19.43
CA PHE A 40 1.50 -13.12 19.01
C PHE A 40 2.60 -13.81 19.83
N VAL A 41 2.36 -15.08 20.19
CA VAL A 41 3.31 -15.88 20.96
C VAL A 41 4.14 -16.75 20.02
N LEU A 42 5.46 -16.73 20.22
CA LEU A 42 6.41 -17.60 19.52
C LEU A 42 7.13 -18.52 20.51
N GLY A 43 7.31 -19.77 20.11
CA GLY A 43 8.22 -20.71 20.76
C GLY A 43 9.42 -21.03 19.87
N PRO A 44 10.45 -21.73 20.41
CA PRO A 44 11.61 -22.15 19.62
C PRO A 44 11.22 -22.94 18.38
N GLY A 45 11.73 -22.54 17.22
CA GLY A 45 11.47 -23.19 15.93
C GLY A 45 10.07 -22.94 15.33
N SER A 46 9.22 -22.14 16.00
CA SER A 46 7.91 -21.79 15.46
C SER A 46 7.99 -20.65 14.44
N VAL A 47 7.01 -20.62 13.52
CA VAL A 47 6.87 -19.56 12.51
C VAL A 47 5.44 -19.04 12.57
N VAL A 48 5.30 -17.72 12.60
CA VAL A 48 4.01 -17.04 12.59
C VAL A 48 3.88 -16.25 11.29
N ASN A 49 2.74 -16.44 10.63
CA ASN A 49 2.34 -15.68 9.44
C ASN A 49 0.88 -15.23 9.62
N ARG A 50 0.69 -13.92 9.75
CA ARG A 50 -0.61 -13.29 10.11
C ARG A 50 -0.92 -12.14 9.17
N TYR A 51 -2.20 -11.95 8.93
CA TYR A 51 -2.73 -10.76 8.27
C TYR A 51 -3.51 -9.94 9.29
N TYR A 52 -3.10 -8.69 9.50
CA TYR A 52 -3.79 -7.74 10.36
C TYR A 52 -4.62 -6.80 9.49
N GLN A 53 -5.92 -6.76 9.75
CA GLN A 53 -6.89 -6.06 8.92
C GLN A 53 -7.22 -4.67 9.51
N ASN A 54 -7.81 -3.80 8.69
CA ASN A 54 -8.36 -2.50 9.10
C ASN A 54 -7.34 -1.48 9.66
N VAL A 55 -6.09 -1.53 9.18
CA VAL A 55 -5.11 -0.46 9.45
C VAL A 55 -5.54 0.84 8.75
N ASN A 56 -5.67 1.91 9.52
CA ASN A 56 -6.14 3.21 9.01
C ASN A 56 -5.04 3.91 8.17
N LEU A 57 -5.06 3.71 6.86
CA LEU A 57 -4.20 4.41 5.91
C LEU A 57 -4.92 5.60 5.25
N PRO A 58 -4.17 6.62 4.78
CA PRO A 58 -4.73 7.71 3.98
C PRO A 58 -5.50 7.17 2.77
N ARG A 59 -6.64 7.79 2.44
CA ARG A 59 -7.39 7.44 1.22
C ARG A 59 -6.77 8.11 0.00
N GLY A 60 -6.84 7.44 -1.15
CA GLY A 60 -6.39 7.97 -2.44
C GLY A 60 -5.18 7.21 -3.00
N HIS A 61 -4.41 7.88 -3.85
CA HIS A 61 -3.10 7.40 -4.30
C HIS A 61 -2.08 7.62 -3.20
N ILE A 62 -1.33 6.58 -2.89
CA ILE A 62 -0.29 6.62 -1.86
C ILE A 62 1.02 6.20 -2.51
N ALA A 63 2.06 7.02 -2.33
CA ALA A 63 3.44 6.61 -2.54
C ALA A 63 4.08 6.43 -1.16
N LEU A 64 4.65 5.26 -0.90
CA LEU A 64 5.43 5.04 0.31
C LEU A 64 6.84 5.58 0.09
N LYS A 65 7.28 6.46 0.98
CA LYS A 65 8.65 6.99 0.99
C LYS A 65 9.57 6.18 1.90
N ASN A 66 9.06 5.79 3.07
CA ASN A 66 9.77 4.94 4.02
C ASN A 66 8.79 3.96 4.65
N PHE A 67 9.28 2.75 4.91
CA PHE A 67 8.49 1.70 5.50
C PHE A 67 9.40 0.78 6.31
N ASN A 68 9.28 0.81 7.64
CA ASN A 68 10.07 0.03 8.59
C ASN A 68 9.16 -0.79 9.52
N ALA A 69 9.57 -2.01 9.82
CA ALA A 69 8.93 -2.86 10.82
C ALA A 69 9.97 -3.46 11.75
N GLU A 70 9.52 -3.72 12.97
CA GLU A 70 10.34 -4.25 14.04
C GLU A 70 9.46 -5.17 14.89
N VAL A 71 10.05 -6.26 15.38
CA VAL A 71 9.41 -7.11 16.38
C VAL A 71 9.78 -6.56 17.74
N VAL A 72 8.76 -6.28 18.55
CA VAL A 72 8.94 -5.72 19.89
C VAL A 72 8.34 -6.63 20.95
N ASP A 73 8.89 -6.57 22.16
CA ASP A 73 8.36 -7.27 23.33
C ASP A 73 7.17 -6.52 23.97
N GLU A 74 6.69 -7.05 25.10
CA GLU A 74 5.60 -6.44 25.90
C GLU A 74 5.94 -5.03 26.40
N ALA A 75 7.23 -4.72 26.61
CA ALA A 75 7.74 -3.41 27.00
C ALA A 75 7.95 -2.47 25.79
N ARG A 76 7.63 -2.93 24.57
CA ARG A 76 7.86 -2.25 23.29
C ARG A 76 9.33 -2.04 22.97
N LEU A 77 10.20 -2.91 23.47
CA LEU A 77 11.61 -2.93 23.16
C LEU A 77 11.87 -3.87 21.99
N PRO A 78 12.78 -3.53 21.06
CA PRO A 78 13.16 -4.41 19.97
C PRO A 78 13.67 -5.77 20.47
N VAL A 79 13.14 -6.85 19.89
CA VAL A 79 13.64 -8.20 20.14
C VAL A 79 14.90 -8.44 19.28
N PRO A 80 16.00 -8.98 19.86
CA PRO A 80 17.21 -9.28 19.11
C PRO A 80 16.98 -10.27 17.96
N LEU A 81 17.67 -10.06 16.83
CA LEU A 81 17.56 -10.93 15.65
C LEU A 81 17.99 -12.38 15.90
N GLN A 82 18.83 -12.63 16.91
CA GLN A 82 19.24 -13.98 17.31
C GLN A 82 18.08 -14.76 17.95
N GLU A 83 17.07 -14.06 18.49
CA GLU A 83 15.92 -14.66 19.15
C GLU A 83 14.73 -14.79 18.20
N THR A 84 14.43 -13.73 17.44
CA THR A 84 13.33 -13.71 16.49
C THR A 84 13.69 -12.90 15.26
N TYR A 85 13.34 -13.44 14.10
CA TYR A 85 13.64 -12.82 12.81
C TYR A 85 12.36 -12.53 12.02
N LEU A 86 12.16 -11.24 11.69
CA LEU A 86 11.10 -10.81 10.79
C LEU A 86 11.54 -11.02 9.35
N HIS A 87 11.04 -12.07 8.71
CA HIS A 87 11.42 -12.38 7.33
C HIS A 87 10.68 -11.51 6.30
N HIS A 88 9.37 -11.37 6.44
CA HIS A 88 8.58 -10.57 5.53
C HIS A 88 7.49 -9.84 6.29
N TRP A 89 7.20 -8.66 5.78
CA TRP A 89 6.00 -7.92 6.13
C TRP A 89 5.53 -7.22 4.86
N VAL A 90 4.23 -7.00 4.76
CA VAL A 90 3.58 -6.40 3.58
C VAL A 90 2.38 -5.58 4.06
N ILE A 91 2.08 -4.48 3.37
CA ILE A 91 0.84 -3.74 3.49
C ILE A 91 0.16 -3.80 2.15
N GLU A 92 -1.09 -4.21 2.18
CA GLU A 92 -1.97 -4.24 1.03
C GLU A 92 -3.24 -3.46 1.36
N ARG A 93 -3.75 -2.75 0.36
CA ARG A 93 -5.09 -2.17 0.44
C ARG A 93 -6.08 -3.21 -0.03
N TYR A 94 -7.24 -3.28 0.60
CA TYR A 94 -8.33 -4.15 0.17
C TYR A 94 -9.68 -3.43 0.24
N TYR A 95 -10.65 -3.93 -0.51
CA TYR A 95 -12.07 -3.69 -0.29
C TYR A 95 -12.66 -4.90 0.42
N GLN A 96 -13.51 -4.63 1.40
CA GLN A 96 -14.31 -5.64 2.07
C GLN A 96 -15.76 -5.47 1.66
N ARG A 97 -16.46 -6.59 1.43
CA ARG A 97 -17.89 -6.56 1.16
C ARG A 97 -18.66 -6.05 2.39
N LYS A 98 -19.66 -5.21 2.16
CA LYS A 98 -20.52 -4.69 3.25
C LYS A 98 -21.24 -5.84 3.96
N GLY A 99 -21.28 -5.78 5.29
CA GLY A 99 -21.97 -6.78 6.13
C GLY A 99 -21.12 -8.00 6.49
N VAL A 100 -19.86 -8.05 6.06
CA VAL A 100 -18.89 -9.06 6.48
C VAL A 100 -17.98 -8.43 7.53
N GLU A 101 -17.90 -9.05 8.70
CA GLU A 101 -16.91 -8.66 9.71
C GLU A 101 -15.53 -9.20 9.33
N ALA A 102 -14.54 -8.32 9.41
CA ALA A 102 -13.15 -8.67 9.23
C ALA A 102 -12.65 -9.34 10.51
N PRO A 103 -12.17 -10.60 10.48
CA PRO A 103 -11.48 -11.15 11.63
C PRO A 103 -10.26 -10.28 11.94
N GLU A 104 -10.03 -10.00 13.23
CA GLU A 104 -8.96 -9.12 13.70
C GLU A 104 -7.58 -9.60 13.23
N HIS A 105 -7.41 -10.92 13.16
CA HIS A 105 -6.25 -11.58 12.57
C HIS A 105 -6.71 -12.79 11.77
N SER A 106 -6.17 -12.95 10.57
CA SER A 106 -6.50 -14.08 9.71
C SER A 106 -5.24 -14.84 9.26
N SER A 107 -5.37 -16.15 9.07
CA SER A 107 -4.35 -16.98 8.44
C SER A 107 -4.36 -16.82 6.91
N ILE A 108 -3.33 -17.31 6.20
CA ILE A 108 -3.26 -17.30 4.71
C ILE A 108 -4.52 -17.94 4.08
N LYS A 109 -5.10 -18.95 4.74
CA LYS A 109 -6.30 -19.65 4.22
C LYS A 109 -7.53 -18.74 4.23
N GLU A 110 -7.64 -17.86 5.21
CA GLU A 110 -8.71 -16.87 5.34
C GLU A 110 -8.40 -15.59 4.53
N ALA A 111 -7.13 -15.28 4.28
CA ALA A 111 -6.72 -14.15 3.43
C ALA A 111 -7.11 -14.32 1.96
N ARG A 112 -7.34 -15.56 1.49
CA ARG A 112 -7.89 -15.87 0.15
C ARG A 112 -9.41 -15.88 0.11
N ASN A 113 -10.07 -15.34 1.13
CA ASN A 113 -11.52 -15.23 1.15
C ASN A 113 -11.98 -14.21 0.08
N PRO A 114 -12.91 -14.58 -0.84
CA PRO A 114 -13.41 -13.69 -1.88
C PRO A 114 -14.12 -12.44 -1.35
N GLU A 115 -14.45 -12.40 -0.05
CA GLU A 115 -14.99 -11.22 0.62
C GLU A 115 -13.96 -10.09 0.78
N PHE A 116 -12.67 -10.37 0.58
CA PHE A 116 -11.59 -9.38 0.54
C PHE A 116 -11.01 -9.29 -0.87
N ILE A 117 -11.09 -8.10 -1.46
CA ILE A 117 -10.58 -7.83 -2.81
C ILE A 117 -9.36 -6.93 -2.66
N THR A 118 -8.15 -7.42 -2.97
CA THR A 118 -6.93 -6.61 -2.95
C THR A 118 -6.99 -5.51 -4.03
N VAL A 119 -6.66 -4.28 -3.62
CA VAL A 119 -6.75 -3.05 -4.43
C VAL A 119 -5.39 -2.39 -4.52
N ARG A 120 -5.13 -1.71 -5.64
CA ARG A 120 -3.88 -1.02 -5.96
C ARG A 120 -4.13 0.45 -6.28
N ASN A 121 -3.07 1.26 -6.38
CA ASN A 121 -3.18 2.60 -6.97
C ASN A 121 -3.74 2.51 -8.40
N SER A 122 -4.57 3.47 -8.83
CA SER A 122 -5.11 3.45 -10.20
C SER A 122 -4.03 3.80 -11.24
N GLY A 123 -4.28 3.54 -12.53
CA GLY A 123 -3.35 3.85 -13.61
C GLY A 123 -2.37 2.70 -13.89
N ILE A 124 -1.07 2.99 -13.96
CA ILE A 124 -0.05 2.01 -14.37
C ILE A 124 0.19 0.90 -13.34
N CYS A 125 -0.25 1.07 -12.09
CA CYS A 125 -0.08 0.07 -11.03
C CYS A 125 -1.09 -1.11 -11.13
N GLN A 126 -1.82 -1.24 -12.25
CA GLN A 126 -2.75 -2.34 -12.49
C GLN A 126 -2.05 -3.60 -13.04
N SER A 127 -2.78 -4.70 -13.22
CA SER A 127 -2.28 -5.93 -13.87
C SER A 127 -1.05 -6.58 -13.23
N ASN A 128 -0.99 -6.60 -11.89
CA ASN A 128 0.09 -7.20 -11.09
C ASN A 128 1.49 -6.59 -11.25
N VAL A 129 1.62 -5.41 -11.87
CA VAL A 129 2.93 -4.78 -12.06
C VAL A 129 3.51 -4.24 -10.75
N LEU A 130 2.66 -3.76 -9.82
CA LEU A 130 3.06 -3.22 -8.50
C LEU A 130 1.93 -3.44 -7.47
N GLY A 131 1.76 -4.69 -7.02
CA GLY A 131 0.63 -5.04 -6.15
C GLY A 131 0.77 -4.69 -4.67
N GLN A 132 2.00 -4.51 -4.22
CA GLN A 132 2.33 -4.16 -2.85
C GLN A 132 2.82 -2.72 -2.82
N TYR A 133 2.59 -2.00 -1.72
CA TYR A 133 3.05 -0.62 -1.62
C TYR A 133 4.58 -0.50 -1.47
N PHE A 134 5.27 -1.61 -1.16
CA PHE A 134 6.72 -1.67 -1.02
C PHE A 134 7.23 -3.10 -1.26
N TRP A 135 8.55 -3.22 -1.40
CA TRP A 135 9.28 -4.48 -1.43
C TRP A 135 10.51 -4.32 -0.53
N PRO A 136 10.59 -4.98 0.64
CA PRO A 136 11.83 -5.01 1.39
C PRO A 136 12.69 -6.12 0.79
N TRP A 137 13.80 -5.76 0.17
CA TRP A 137 14.95 -6.66 0.23
C TRP A 137 15.45 -6.62 1.67
N ILE A 138 15.54 -7.79 2.30
CA ILE A 138 16.43 -7.99 3.44
C ILE A 138 17.86 -7.98 2.91
#